data_AF-A0A4R0SLE6-F1
#
_entry.id   AF-A0A4R0SLE6-F1
#
_cell.length_a   1.000
_cell.length_b   1.000
_cell.length_c   1.000
_cell.angle_alpha   90.00
_cell.angle_beta   90.00
_cell.angle_gamma   90.00
#
_symmetry.space_group_name_H-M   'P 1'
#
loop_
_entity.id
_entity.type
_entity.pdbx_description
1 polymer ?
#
loop_
_entity_poly.entity_id
_entity_poly.type
_entity_poly.pdbx_seq_one_letter_code
_entity_poly.pdbx_strand_id
1 'polypeptide(L)'
;MLTAKSDTLDVVAGLEAGADDYVPKPFKVAELLARIHARFRIAKPAAEDGATGGASGGNANVNHLERGSIVIDRLEHTATKDGKDLNLTPMEFELLFMLAAAAGEAISRSSLLKNVWGYENSGDTRLVNVHVQRLRAKVEDDPENPQIVQTVRGIGYKFVTPEQ
;
A
#
# COMPACT_ATOMS: atom_id res chain seq x y z
N MET A 1 15.83 -4.68 4.16
CA MET A 1 17.09 -4.57 4.94
C MET A 1 17.32 -5.86 5.72
N LEU A 2 18.54 -6.38 5.73
CA LEU A 2 18.91 -7.64 6.41
C LEU A 2 19.89 -7.33 7.54
N THR A 3 19.58 -7.68 8.79
CA THR A 3 20.42 -7.29 9.94
C THR A 3 20.40 -8.31 11.07
N ALA A 4 21.45 -8.27 11.91
CA ALA A 4 21.57 -9.08 13.13
C ALA A 4 20.76 -8.51 14.31
N LYS A 5 20.24 -7.30 14.14
CA LYS A 5 19.46 -6.62 15.16
C LYS A 5 18.01 -7.09 15.09
N SER A 6 17.53 -7.69 16.18
CA SER A 6 16.20 -8.29 16.29
C SER A 6 15.28 -7.56 17.26
N ASP A 7 15.79 -6.53 17.95
CA ASP A 7 14.96 -5.74 18.86
C ASP A 7 13.93 -4.92 18.09
N THR A 8 12.74 -4.80 18.67
CA THR A 8 11.61 -4.06 18.05
C THR A 8 11.99 -2.62 17.70
N LEU A 9 12.85 -1.99 18.50
CA LEU A 9 13.33 -0.63 18.24
C LEU A 9 14.21 -0.56 16.97
N ASP A 10 15.05 -1.55 16.73
CA ASP A 10 15.91 -1.58 15.54
C ASP A 10 15.11 -1.90 14.28
N VAL A 11 14.06 -2.71 14.39
CA VAL A 11 13.09 -2.96 13.31
C VAL A 11 12.41 -1.66 12.92
N VAL A 12 11.86 -0.94 13.91
CA VAL A 12 11.16 0.33 13.69
C VAL A 12 12.10 1.35 13.08
N ALA A 13 13.30 1.54 13.64
CA ALA A 13 14.27 2.50 13.12
C ALA A 13 14.71 2.17 11.68
N GLY A 14 14.92 0.90 11.35
CA GLY A 14 15.27 0.48 9.99
C GLY A 14 14.12 0.73 9.01
N LEU A 15 12.88 0.44 9.43
CA LEU A 15 11.70 0.75 8.64
C LEU A 15 11.58 2.25 8.43
N GLU A 16 11.65 3.08 9.49
CA GLU A 16 11.59 4.55 9.47
C GLU A 16 12.70 5.23 8.67
N ALA A 17 13.86 4.60 8.53
CA ALA A 17 14.95 5.06 7.66
C ALA A 17 14.69 4.84 6.16
N GLY A 18 13.62 4.12 5.81
CA GLY A 18 13.17 3.94 4.42
C GLY A 18 13.20 2.50 3.94
N ALA A 19 13.43 1.53 4.82
CA ALA A 19 13.41 0.13 4.42
C ALA A 19 11.98 -0.33 4.10
N ASP A 20 11.79 -0.95 2.93
CA ASP A 20 10.52 -1.56 2.53
C ASP A 20 10.24 -2.91 3.20
N ASP A 21 11.28 -3.52 3.78
CA ASP A 21 11.24 -4.80 4.48
C ASP A 21 12.30 -4.83 5.59
N TYR A 22 12.01 -5.56 6.65
CA TYR A 22 12.96 -5.82 7.73
C TYR A 22 12.94 -7.30 8.10
N VAL A 23 14.08 -7.97 7.94
CA VAL A 23 14.25 -9.39 8.26
C VAL A 23 15.40 -9.53 9.26
N PRO A 24 15.11 -9.85 10.54
CA PRO A 24 16.15 -10.09 11.53
C PRO A 24 16.77 -11.48 11.37
N LYS A 25 18.04 -11.63 11.76
CA LYS A 25 18.71 -12.94 11.89
C LYS A 25 18.37 -13.62 13.23
N PRO A 26 18.35 -14.98 13.29
CA PRO A 26 18.51 -15.91 12.17
C PRO A 26 17.20 -16.08 11.38
N PHE A 27 17.27 -15.98 10.05
CA PHE A 27 16.13 -16.18 9.15
C PHE A 27 16.28 -17.48 8.36
N LYS A 28 15.17 -18.03 7.86
CA LYS A 28 15.19 -19.17 6.94
C LYS A 28 15.47 -18.66 5.53
N VAL A 29 16.45 -19.25 4.84
CA VAL A 29 16.81 -18.86 3.47
C VAL A 29 15.62 -18.93 2.51
N ALA A 30 14.80 -19.99 2.64
CA ALA A 30 13.58 -20.13 1.86
C ALA A 30 12.58 -18.98 2.07
N GLU A 31 12.47 -18.47 3.30
CA GLU A 31 11.63 -17.32 3.62
C GLU A 31 12.19 -16.04 2.99
N LEU A 32 13.49 -15.79 3.12
CA LEU A 32 14.13 -14.63 2.49
C LEU A 32 13.95 -14.64 0.97
N LEU A 33 14.13 -15.79 0.32
CA LEU A 33 13.91 -15.94 -1.12
C LEU A 33 12.45 -15.72 -1.51
N ALA A 34 11.50 -16.24 -0.73
CA ALA A 34 10.08 -15.97 -0.97
C ALA A 34 9.76 -14.47 -0.87
N ARG A 35 10.36 -13.76 0.10
CA ARG A 35 10.21 -12.31 0.24
C ARG A 35 10.83 -11.57 -0.95
N ILE A 36 12.03 -11.94 -1.39
CA ILE A 36 12.68 -11.35 -2.58
C ILE A 36 11.81 -11.58 -3.83
N HIS A 37 11.33 -12.79 -4.05
CA HIS A 37 10.45 -13.10 -5.19
C HIS A 37 9.12 -12.34 -5.12
N ALA A 38 8.55 -12.17 -3.92
CA ALA A 38 7.37 -11.33 -3.73
C ALA A 38 7.63 -9.87 -4.12
N ARG A 39 8.84 -9.33 -3.87
CA ARG A 39 9.22 -7.96 -4.29
C ARG A 39 9.35 -7.79 -5.79
N PHE A 40 9.88 -8.80 -6.47
CA PHE A 40 10.03 -8.76 -7.93
C PHE A 40 8.82 -9.33 -8.66
N ARG A 41 7.73 -9.66 -7.94
CA ARG A 41 6.49 -10.09 -8.57
C ARG A 41 5.89 -8.89 -9.27
N ILE A 42 6.30 -8.68 -10.52
CA ILE A 42 5.61 -7.83 -11.48
C ILE A 42 4.15 -8.23 -11.39
N ALA A 43 3.29 -7.29 -10.98
CA ALA A 43 1.86 -7.45 -11.06
C ALA A 43 1.54 -7.61 -12.54
N LYS A 44 1.56 -8.86 -13.02
CA LYS A 44 1.05 -9.18 -14.34
C LYS A 44 -0.38 -8.69 -14.30
N PRO A 45 -0.80 -7.75 -15.16
CA PRO A 45 -2.21 -7.42 -15.25
C PRO A 45 -2.92 -8.75 -15.46
N ALA A 46 -3.92 -9.02 -14.63
CA ALA A 46 -4.83 -10.12 -14.87
C ALA A 46 -5.53 -9.82 -16.19
N ALA A 47 -4.88 -10.19 -17.28
CA ALA A 47 -5.49 -10.29 -18.58
C ALA A 47 -6.49 -11.44 -18.46
N GLU A 48 -7.76 -11.05 -18.43
CA GLU A 48 -8.88 -11.80 -18.97
C GLU A 48 -9.11 -13.19 -18.35
N ASP A 49 -9.97 -13.24 -17.33
CA ASP A 49 -10.88 -14.38 -17.15
C ASP A 49 -12.30 -13.85 -17.03
N GLY A 50 -13.16 -14.36 -17.92
CA GLY A 50 -14.46 -13.80 -18.26
C GLY A 50 -15.55 -13.90 -17.19
N ALA A 51 -16.42 -12.89 -17.24
CA ALA A 51 -17.86 -12.87 -16.99
C ALA A 51 -18.42 -13.51 -15.70
N THR A 52 -19.07 -12.69 -14.85
CA THR A 52 -20.54 -12.56 -14.79
C THR A 52 -20.98 -11.66 -13.62
N GLY A 53 -21.83 -10.66 -13.89
CA GLY A 53 -22.73 -10.09 -12.87
C GLY A 53 -22.80 -8.56 -12.75
N GLY A 54 -23.61 -7.91 -13.59
CA GLY A 54 -24.53 -6.83 -13.15
C GLY A 54 -24.01 -5.40 -12.95
N ALA A 55 -24.14 -4.59 -14.01
CA ALA A 55 -24.63 -3.20 -14.03
C ALA A 55 -23.93 -2.10 -13.19
N SER A 56 -23.10 -1.27 -13.84
CA SER A 56 -23.38 0.15 -14.17
C SER A 56 -22.10 0.98 -14.34
N GLY A 57 -21.94 1.60 -15.53
CA GLY A 57 -21.30 2.91 -15.68
C GLY A 57 -19.78 2.95 -15.82
N GLY A 58 -19.31 3.10 -17.08
CA GLY A 58 -18.00 3.66 -17.41
C GLY A 58 -16.88 2.63 -17.55
N ASN A 59 -16.21 2.64 -18.69
CA ASN A 59 -14.91 2.01 -18.89
C ASN A 59 -13.88 2.76 -18.00
N ALA A 60 -13.94 2.53 -16.68
CA ALA A 60 -12.91 2.97 -15.77
C ALA A 60 -11.66 2.17 -16.14
N ASN A 61 -10.74 2.83 -16.85
CA ASN A 61 -9.42 2.28 -17.09
C ASN A 61 -8.85 1.90 -15.71
N VAL A 62 -8.74 0.60 -15.42
CA VAL A 62 -8.31 0.09 -14.11
C VAL A 62 -6.91 0.62 -13.74
N ASN A 63 -6.18 1.15 -14.73
CA ASN A 63 -4.89 1.76 -14.55
C ASN A 63 -4.92 3.28 -14.31
N HIS A 64 -6.07 3.96 -14.41
CA HIS A 64 -6.21 5.39 -14.15
C HIS A 64 -7.36 5.64 -13.17
N LEU A 65 -7.04 6.10 -11.97
CA LEU A 65 -8.02 6.36 -10.92
C LEU A 65 -8.06 7.86 -10.61
N GLU A 66 -9.23 8.46 -10.82
CA GLU A 66 -9.54 9.82 -10.36
C GLU A 66 -10.46 9.74 -9.14
N ARG A 67 -10.05 10.38 -8.04
CA ARG A 67 -10.74 10.39 -6.75
C ARG A 67 -10.62 11.79 -6.13
N GLY A 68 -11.55 12.68 -6.47
CA GLY A 68 -11.52 14.06 -6.00
C GLY A 68 -10.26 14.76 -6.51
N SER A 69 -9.47 15.33 -5.60
CA SER A 69 -8.17 15.93 -5.91
C SER A 69 -7.03 14.94 -6.18
N ILE A 70 -7.24 13.64 -5.97
CA ILE A 70 -6.23 12.59 -6.17
C ILE A 70 -6.37 11.96 -7.56
N VAL A 71 -5.28 11.92 -8.31
CA VAL A 71 -5.19 11.21 -9.60
C VAL A 71 -4.04 10.21 -9.54
N ILE A 72 -4.30 8.95 -9.90
CA ILE A 72 -3.33 7.85 -9.85
C ILE A 72 -3.26 7.18 -11.22
N ASP A 73 -2.07 7.16 -11.82
CA ASP A 73 -1.78 6.38 -13.01
C ASP A 73 -0.87 5.19 -12.64
N ARG A 74 -1.39 3.98 -12.85
CA ARG A 74 -0.70 2.73 -12.54
C ARG A 74 0.37 2.37 -13.56
N LEU A 75 0.20 2.72 -14.83
CA LEU A 75 1.17 2.41 -15.87
C LEU A 75 2.39 3.32 -15.75
N GLU A 76 2.15 4.60 -15.47
CA GLU A 76 3.21 5.58 -15.24
C GLU A 76 3.77 5.49 -13.80
N HIS A 77 3.07 4.80 -12.90
CA HIS A 77 3.42 4.69 -11.49
C HIS A 77 3.52 6.09 -10.83
N THR A 78 2.58 6.96 -11.17
CA THR A 78 2.50 8.35 -10.71
C THR A 78 1.22 8.59 -9.92
N ALA A 79 1.30 9.45 -8.91
CA ALA A 79 0.15 9.89 -8.14
C ALA A 79 0.26 11.38 -7.86
N THR A 80 -0.81 12.12 -8.12
CA THR A 80 -0.87 13.57 -7.88
C THR A 80 -2.00 13.92 -6.93
N LYS A 81 -1.81 15.02 -6.19
CA LYS A 81 -2.85 15.71 -5.43
C LYS A 81 -2.90 17.16 -5.89
N ASP A 82 -4.08 17.63 -6.30
CA ASP A 82 -4.27 18.99 -6.82
C ASP A 82 -3.30 19.31 -7.98
N GLY A 83 -3.03 18.30 -8.82
CA GLY A 83 -2.09 18.36 -9.93
C GLY A 83 -0.60 18.39 -9.55
N LYS A 84 -0.25 18.28 -8.26
CA LYS A 84 1.14 18.19 -7.79
C LYS A 84 1.53 16.73 -7.53
N ASP A 85 2.72 16.34 -7.98
CA ASP A 85 3.26 15.00 -7.74
C ASP A 85 3.50 14.74 -6.24
N LEU A 86 3.01 13.61 -5.75
CA LEU A 86 3.16 13.15 -4.38
C LEU A 86 4.54 12.52 -4.10
N ASN A 87 5.35 12.21 -5.13
CA ASN A 87 6.67 11.59 -5.01
C ASN A 87 6.66 10.36 -4.06
N LEU A 88 5.75 9.42 -4.35
CA LEU A 88 5.57 8.21 -3.55
C LEU A 88 6.68 7.20 -3.83
N THR A 89 7.12 6.49 -2.80
CA THR A 89 7.90 5.27 -2.99
C THR A 89 7.03 4.18 -3.62
N PRO A 90 7.60 3.12 -4.23
CA PRO A 90 6.82 2.02 -4.79
C PRO A 90 5.79 1.43 -3.82
N MET A 91 6.15 1.31 -2.55
CA MET A 91 5.29 0.73 -1.53
C MET A 91 4.16 1.67 -1.10
N GLU A 92 4.46 2.97 -0.98
CA GLU A 92 3.43 3.98 -0.71
C GLU A 92 2.45 4.10 -1.87
N PHE A 93 2.95 4.01 -3.11
CA PHE A 93 2.13 4.02 -4.31
C PHE A 93 1.17 2.83 -4.36
N GLU A 94 1.67 1.60 -4.22
CA GLU A 94 0.81 0.39 -4.24
C GLU A 94 -0.21 0.40 -3.08
N LEU A 95 0.18 0.92 -1.91
CA LEU A 95 -0.72 1.09 -0.78
C LEU A 95 -1.84 2.09 -1.11
N LEU A 96 -1.50 3.25 -1.67
CA LEU A 96 -2.47 4.26 -2.08
C LEU A 96 -3.39 3.71 -3.17
N PHE A 97 -2.83 3.08 -4.20
CA PHE A 97 -3.58 2.51 -5.32
C PHE A 97 -4.59 1.46 -4.84
N MET A 98 -4.17 0.51 -3.99
CA MET A 98 -5.09 -0.51 -3.48
C MET A 98 -6.24 0.09 -2.67
N LEU A 99 -5.93 1.06 -1.79
CA LEU A 99 -6.94 1.73 -0.98
C LEU A 99 -7.90 2.56 -1.86
N ALA A 100 -7.39 3.29 -2.84
CA ALA A 100 -8.20 4.12 -3.75
C ALA A 100 -9.03 3.30 -4.75
N ALA A 101 -8.54 2.13 -5.17
CA ALA A 101 -9.28 1.19 -6.01
C ALA A 101 -10.53 0.66 -5.28
N ALA A 102 -10.42 0.44 -3.96
CA ALA A 102 -11.53 0.07 -3.08
C ALA A 102 -12.03 1.26 -2.24
N ALA A 103 -12.10 2.45 -2.83
CA ALA A 103 -12.52 3.67 -2.15
C ALA A 103 -13.87 3.47 -1.44
N GLY A 104 -13.95 3.90 -0.17
CA GLY A 104 -15.13 3.68 0.65
C GLY A 104 -15.10 2.41 1.50
N GLU A 105 -14.29 1.41 1.14
CA GLU A 105 -14.21 0.12 1.83
C GLU A 105 -13.04 0.05 2.82
N ALA A 106 -13.25 -0.66 3.93
CA ALA A 106 -12.20 -0.88 4.93
C ALA A 106 -11.40 -2.15 4.57
N ILE A 107 -10.10 -1.97 4.30
CA ILE A 107 -9.18 -3.08 4.03
C ILE A 107 -8.41 -3.42 5.31
N SER A 108 -8.39 -4.71 5.66
CA SER A 108 -7.69 -5.17 6.87
C SER A 108 -6.17 -5.03 6.74
N ARG A 109 -5.47 -4.89 7.89
CA ARG A 109 -4.00 -4.82 7.89
C ARG A 109 -3.34 -6.08 7.32
N SER A 110 -3.88 -7.26 7.61
CA SER A 110 -3.37 -8.52 7.06
C SER A 110 -3.59 -8.60 5.55
N SER A 111 -4.73 -8.12 5.05
CA SER A 111 -4.99 -8.03 3.60
C SER A 111 -4.04 -7.06 2.91
N LEU A 112 -3.82 -5.86 3.47
CA LEU A 112 -2.85 -4.90 2.93
C LEU A 112 -1.44 -5.49 2.91
N LEU A 113 -1.05 -6.14 4.01
CA LEU A 113 0.24 -6.81 4.13
C LEU A 113 0.40 -7.92 3.08
N LYS A 114 -0.63 -8.73 2.86
CA LYS A 114 -0.61 -9.78 1.85
C LYS A 114 -0.54 -9.23 0.43
N ASN A 115 -1.35 -8.23 0.10
CA ASN A 115 -1.52 -7.77 -1.27
C ASN A 115 -0.38 -6.85 -1.73
N VAL A 116 0.12 -5.97 -0.85
CA VAL A 116 1.25 -5.07 -1.19
C VAL A 116 2.61 -5.75 -0.95
N TRP A 117 2.78 -6.52 0.14
CA TRP A 117 4.06 -7.15 0.48
C TRP A 117 4.18 -8.64 0.12
N GLY A 118 3.07 -9.31 -0.20
CA GLY A 118 3.07 -10.73 -0.57
C GLY A 118 3.11 -11.71 0.61
N TYR A 119 2.93 -11.26 1.85
CA TYR A 119 2.98 -12.16 3.01
C TYR A 119 1.68 -12.91 3.23
N GLU A 120 1.74 -14.24 3.25
CA GLU A 120 0.51 -15.03 3.31
C GLU A 120 -0.10 -15.15 4.70
N ASN A 121 0.66 -15.16 5.81
CA ASN A 121 0.11 -15.20 7.19
C ASN A 121 1.09 -14.88 8.34
N SER A 122 2.38 -14.62 8.10
CA SER A 122 3.43 -14.51 9.14
C SER A 122 4.17 -13.17 9.19
N GLY A 123 3.68 -12.16 8.47
CA GLY A 123 4.29 -10.83 8.47
C GLY A 123 3.83 -9.96 9.63
N ASP A 124 4.69 -9.04 10.07
CA ASP A 124 4.34 -8.06 11.10
C ASP A 124 3.47 -6.94 10.50
N THR A 125 2.21 -6.86 10.95
CA THR A 125 1.26 -5.81 10.53
C THR A 125 1.70 -4.39 10.91
N ARG A 126 2.69 -4.24 11.81
CA ARG A 126 3.31 -2.93 12.11
C ARG A 126 3.97 -2.31 10.89
N LEU A 127 4.42 -3.12 9.93
CA LEU A 127 4.95 -2.64 8.65
C LEU A 127 3.92 -1.80 7.91
N VAL A 128 2.66 -2.25 7.87
CA VAL A 128 1.56 -1.50 7.24
C VAL A 128 1.39 -0.15 7.93
N ASN A 129 1.45 -0.10 9.26
CA ASN A 129 1.27 1.15 10.01
C ASN A 129 2.34 2.20 9.66
N VAL A 130 3.61 1.79 9.57
CA VAL A 130 4.73 2.68 9.21
C VAL A 130 4.54 3.25 7.80
N HIS A 131 4.17 2.41 6.83
CA HIS A 131 3.95 2.87 5.46
C HIS A 131 2.68 3.71 5.32
N VAL A 132 1.61 3.45 6.10
CA VAL A 132 0.45 4.35 6.16
C VAL A 132 0.84 5.71 6.73
N GLN A 133 1.65 5.76 7.79
CA GLN A 133 2.10 7.03 8.37
C GLN A 133 2.87 7.87 7.36
N ARG A 134 3.77 7.24 6.58
CA ARG A 134 4.50 7.91 5.51
C ARG A 134 3.64 8.36 4.36
N LEU A 135 2.71 7.49 3.93
CA LEU A 135 1.74 7.84 2.91
C LEU A 135 0.94 9.07 3.35
N ARG A 136 0.46 9.10 4.58
CA ARG A 136 -0.24 10.26 5.15
C ARG A 136 0.60 11.53 5.15
N ALA A 137 1.89 11.42 5.50
CA ALA A 137 2.80 12.56 5.46
C ALA A 137 2.97 13.18 4.07
N LYS A 138 2.61 12.45 2.99
CA LYS A 138 2.67 12.94 1.61
C LYS A 138 1.30 13.32 1.05
N VAL A 139 0.24 12.57 1.38
CA VAL A 139 -1.09 12.73 0.77
C VAL A 139 -2.03 13.63 1.57
N GLU A 140 -1.90 13.67 2.89
CA GLU A 140 -2.77 14.48 3.77
C GLU A 140 -2.23 15.90 3.89
N ASP A 141 -3.14 16.87 4.07
CA ASP A 141 -2.74 18.22 4.48
C ASP A 141 -2.34 18.26 5.96
N ASP A 142 -3.02 17.48 6.79
CA ASP A 142 -2.68 17.24 8.19
C ASP A 142 -2.60 15.72 8.46
N PRO A 143 -1.38 15.16 8.58
CA PRO A 143 -1.18 13.74 8.85
C PRO A 143 -1.71 13.26 10.21
N GLU A 144 -1.87 14.17 11.20
CA GLU A 144 -2.42 13.84 12.52
C GLU A 144 -3.96 13.73 12.47
N ASN A 145 -4.60 14.45 11.55
CA ASN A 145 -6.04 14.45 11.32
C ASN A 145 -6.40 13.97 9.88
N PRO A 146 -6.08 12.71 9.54
CA PRO A 146 -6.15 12.22 8.17
C PRO A 146 -7.59 12.18 7.65
N GLN A 147 -7.82 12.79 6.48
CA GLN A 147 -9.12 12.80 5.81
C GLN A 147 -9.18 11.78 4.67
N ILE A 148 -8.07 11.52 3.99
CA ILE A 148 -8.01 10.68 2.79
C ILE A 148 -7.78 9.21 3.15
N VAL A 149 -6.74 8.90 3.94
CA VAL A 149 -6.41 7.55 4.38
C VAL A 149 -6.81 7.40 5.83
N GLN A 150 -8.05 6.97 6.09
CA GLN A 150 -8.61 6.90 7.44
C GLN A 150 -8.37 5.56 8.13
N THR A 151 -8.22 5.61 9.46
CA THR A 151 -8.14 4.40 10.28
C THR A 151 -9.53 3.92 10.64
N VAL A 152 -9.86 2.69 10.26
CA VAL A 152 -11.07 2.00 10.72
C VAL A 152 -10.70 1.12 11.91
N ARG A 153 -11.05 1.57 13.11
CA ARG A 153 -10.67 0.90 14.37
C ARG A 153 -11.12 -0.56 14.37
N GLY A 154 -10.22 -1.46 14.78
CA GLY A 154 -10.46 -2.90 14.79
C GLY A 154 -10.39 -3.60 13.43
N ILE A 155 -10.34 -2.86 12.31
CA ILE A 155 -10.35 -3.44 10.96
C ILE A 155 -9.02 -3.15 10.24
N GLY A 156 -8.73 -1.88 9.97
CA GLY A 156 -7.58 -1.51 9.15
C GLY A 156 -7.68 -0.09 8.65
N TYR A 157 -7.60 0.09 7.33
CA TYR A 157 -7.54 1.40 6.68
C TYR A 157 -8.55 1.50 5.53
N LYS A 158 -8.98 2.71 5.25
CA LYS A 158 -9.95 3.02 4.20
C LYS A 158 -9.51 4.28 3.47
N PHE A 159 -9.69 4.30 2.15
CA PHE A 159 -9.62 5.53 1.38
C PHE A 159 -10.98 6.24 1.39
N VAL A 160 -10.97 7.53 1.67
CA VAL A 160 -12.09 8.44 1.55
C VAL A 160 -11.75 9.44 0.45
N THR A 161 -12.65 9.58 -0.51
CA THR A 161 -12.49 10.54 -1.61
C THR A 161 -12.49 11.95 -1.03
N PRO A 162 -11.40 12.73 -1.20
CA PRO A 162 -11.39 14.12 -0.78
C PRO A 162 -12.40 14.92 -1.61
N GLU A 163 -13.02 15.93 -0.99
CA GLU A 163 -13.82 16.93 -1.72
C GLU A 163 -12.90 17.79 -2.59
N GLN A 164 -13.41 18.26 -3.74
CA GLN A 164 -12.68 19.11 -4.69
C GLN A 164 -12.37 20.49 -4.14
#